data_AF-A0A352WJM6-F1
#
_entry.id   AF-A0A352WJM6-F1
#
_cell.length_a   1.000
_cell.length_b   1.000
_cell.length_c   1.000
_cell.angle_alpha   90.00
_cell.angle_beta   90.00
_cell.angle_gamma   90.00
#
_symmetry.space_group_name_H-M   'P 1'
#
loop_
_entity.id
_entity.type
_entity.pdbx_description
1 polymer ?
#
loop_
_entity_poly.entity_id
_entity_poly.type
_entity_poly.pdbx_seq_one_letter_code
_entity_poly.pdbx_strand_id
1 'polypeptide(L)' 'MKKGNLENRLYKYSIKMLPGLVIGCFIIGYFLYFAVPDVYMKLVLNPYMIVEKNEYWRLITWIFSMPF' A
#
# COMPACT_ATOMS: atom_id res chain seq x y z
N MET A 1 0.65 34.02 13.54
CA MET A 1 1.04 32.66 13.96
C MET A 1 2.33 32.30 13.21
N LYS A 2 3.48 32.25 13.90
CA LYS A 2 4.79 31.99 13.27
C LYS A 2 4.82 30.49 12.91
N LYS A 3 4.53 30.14 11.65
CA LYS A 3 4.67 28.75 11.17
C LYS A 3 6.09 28.30 11.46
N GLY A 4 6.25 27.31 12.34
CA GLY A 4 7.55 26.73 12.63
C GLY A 4 8.18 26.26 11.32
N ASN A 5 9.50 26.45 11.16
CA ASN A 5 10.25 26.06 9.96
C ASN A 5 10.01 24.60 9.52
N LEU A 6 9.50 23.75 10.42
CA LEU A 6 9.17 22.35 10.22
C LEU A 6 7.97 22.13 9.28
N GLU A 7 6.88 22.90 9.41
CA GLU A 7 5.70 22.75 8.55
C GLU A 7 6.03 23.05 7.08
N ASN A 8 6.82 24.10 6.82
CA ASN A 8 7.25 24.44 5.47
C ASN A 8 8.18 23.38 4.86
N ARG A 9 8.97 22.69 5.67
CA ARG A 9 9.80 21.56 5.22
C ARG A 9 8.95 20.33 4.91
N LEU A 10 7.94 20.03 5.72
CA LEU A 10 7.00 18.92 5.50
C LEU A 10 6.09 19.13 4.28
N TYR A 11 5.66 20.38 4.05
CA TYR A 11 4.82 20.72 2.90
C TYR A 11 5.54 20.51 1.56
N LYS A 12 6.87 20.68 1.53
CA LYS A 12 7.71 20.40 0.34
C LYS A 12 7.65 18.94 -0.10
N TYR A 13 7.44 18.01 0.83
CA TYR A 13 7.36 16.56 0.57
C TYR A 13 5.93 16.03 0.52
N SER A 14 4.93 16.91 0.60
CA SER A 14 3.52 16.50 0.49
C SER A 14 3.22 16.09 -0.96
N ILE A 15 3.02 14.79 -1.18
CA ILE A 15 2.63 14.24 -2.47
C ILE A 15 1.18 14.68 -2.73
N LYS A 16 0.99 15.67 -3.61
CA LYS A 16 -0.33 16.29 -3.90
C LYS A 16 -1.42 15.28 -4.29
N MET A 17 -1.04 14.15 -4.89
CA MET A 17 -1.97 13.14 -5.39
C MET A 17 -1.93 11.84 -4.57
N LEU A 18 -1.34 11.86 -3.37
CA LEU A 18 -1.24 10.68 -2.50
C LEU A 18 -2.62 10.07 -2.20
N PRO A 19 -3.66 10.84 -1.84
CA PRO A 19 -4.98 10.26 -1.59
C PRO A 19 -5.57 9.58 -2.84
N GLY A 20 -5.38 10.19 -4.02
CA GLY A 20 -5.85 9.61 -5.28
C GLY A 20 -5.13 8.31 -5.64
N LEU A 21 -3.82 8.25 -5.41
CA LEU A 21 -3.03 7.03 -5.58
C LEU A 21 -3.52 5.93 -4.63
N VAL A 22 -3.73 6.26 -3.35
CA VAL A 22 -4.25 5.31 -2.35
C VAL A 22 -5.61 4.77 -2.79
N ILE A 23 -6.54 5.64 -3.19
CA ILE A 23 -7.86 5.22 -3.68
C ILE A 23 -7.73 4.30 -4.91
N GLY A 24 -6.85 4.63 -5.85
CA GLY A 24 -6.57 3.78 -7.02
C GLY A 24 -6.08 2.39 -6.62
N CYS A 25 -5.14 2.31 -5.66
CA CYS A 25 -4.66 1.05 -5.11
C CYS A 25 -5.79 0.23 -4.48
N PHE A 26 -6.70 0.89 -3.74
CA PHE A 26 -7.87 0.24 -3.14
C PHE A 26 -8.81 -0.34 -4.20
N ILE A 27 -9.11 0.42 -5.26
CA ILE A 27 -9.98 -0.06 -6.35
C ILE A 27 -9.39 -1.31 -7.00
N ILE A 28 -8.08 -1.31 -7.28
CA ILE A 28 -7.37 -2.45 -7.87
C ILE A 28 -7.39 -3.64 -6.92
N GLY A 29 -7.13 -3.43 -5.63
CA GLY A 29 -7.17 -4.47 -4.61
C GLY A 29 -8.54 -5.14 -4.50
N TYR A 30 -9.60 -4.33 -4.49
CA TYR A 30 -10.98 -4.82 -4.45
C TYR A 30 -11.34 -5.60 -5.72
N PHE A 31 -10.96 -5.07 -6.89
CA PHE A 31 -11.16 -5.78 -8.15
C PHE A 31 -10.47 -7.16 -8.14
N LEU A 32 -9.21 -7.23 -7.70
CA LEU A 32 -8.47 -8.50 -7.60
C LEU A 32 -9.09 -9.47 -6.60
N TYR A 33 -9.63 -8.97 -5.48
CA TYR A 33 -10.32 -9.79 -4.48
C TYR A 33 -11.53 -10.53 -5.07
N PHE A 34 -12.33 -9.86 -5.92
CA PHE A 34 -13.50 -10.49 -6.55
C PHE A 34 -13.18 -11.26 -7.83
N ALA A 35 -12.25 -10.75 -8.65
CA ALA A 35 -11.97 -11.35 -9.95
C ALA A 35 -11.07 -12.59 -9.83
N VAL A 36 -10.04 -12.55 -8.98
CA VAL A 36 -9.02 -13.60 -8.89
C VAL A 36 -8.54 -13.80 -7.43
N PRO A 37 -9.36 -14.42 -6.56
CA PRO A 37 -9.08 -14.55 -5.14
C PRO A 37 -7.78 -15.32 -4.84
N ASP A 38 -7.43 -16.31 -5.66
CA ASP A 38 -6.17 -17.06 -5.51
C ASP A 38 -4.92 -16.19 -5.69
N VAL A 39 -4.99 -15.23 -6.63
CA VAL A 39 -3.90 -14.27 -6.84
C VAL A 39 -3.91 -13.24 -5.73
N TYR A 40 -5.07 -12.78 -5.27
CA TYR A 40 -5.19 -11.88 -4.13
C TYR A 40 -4.50 -12.45 -2.88
N MET A 41 -4.68 -13.74 -2.58
CA MET A 41 -4.02 -14.41 -1.46
C MET A 41 -2.50 -14.45 -1.57
N LYS A 42 -1.92 -14.32 -2.78
CA LYS A 42 -0.47 -14.18 -2.98
C LYS A 42 0.06 -12.77 -2.75
N LEU A 43 -0.83 -11.76 -2.76
CA LEU A 43 -0.50 -10.36 -2.56
C LEU A 43 -0.60 -9.93 -1.10
N VAL A 44 -1.45 -10.60 -0.31
CA VAL A 44 -1.61 -10.40 1.14
C VAL A 44 -0.29 -10.58 1.88
N LEU A 45 -0.06 -9.83 2.96
CA LEU A 45 1.15 -10.01 3.78
C LEU A 45 1.08 -11.32 4.56
N ASN A 46 1.99 -12.26 4.25
CA ASN A 46 2.17 -13.50 5.01
C ASN A 46 3.65 -13.64 5.42
N PRO A 47 4.01 -13.35 6.68
CA PRO A 47 5.39 -13.38 7.16
C PRO A 47 6.07 -14.74 6.98
N TYR A 48 5.34 -15.83 7.20
CA TYR A 48 5.84 -17.19 7.04
C TYR A 48 6.28 -17.44 5.59
N MET A 49 5.47 -17.02 4.62
CA MET A 49 5.78 -17.19 3.20
C MET A 49 6.94 -16.28 2.74
N ILE A 50 7.12 -15.12 3.37
CA ILE A 50 8.27 -14.25 3.09
C ILE A 50 9.58 -14.90 3.56
N VAL A 51 9.59 -15.41 4.79
CA VAL A 51 10.81 -15.94 5.42
C VAL A 51 11.18 -17.32 4.87
N GLU A 52 10.21 -18.22 4.72
CA GLU A 52 10.50 -19.60 4.30
C GLU A 52 10.47 -19.79 2.79
N LYS A 53 9.67 -19.01 2.06
CA LYS A 53 9.47 -19.17 0.61
C LYS A 53 10.00 -18.00 -0.22
N ASN A 54 10.68 -17.04 0.41
CA ASN A 54 11.28 -15.88 -0.24
C ASN A 54 10.27 -15.03 -1.04
N GLU A 55 9.01 -14.98 -0.61
CA GLU A 55 7.95 -14.21 -1.27
C GLU A 55 8.04 -12.70 -0.93
N TYR A 56 9.20 -12.08 -1.18
CA TYR A 56 9.49 -10.69 -0.78
C TYR A 56 8.59 -9.64 -1.42
N TRP A 57 7.98 -9.95 -2.57
CA TRP A 57 7.02 -9.05 -3.21
C TRP A 57 5.86 -8.71 -2.26
N ARG A 58 5.52 -9.61 -1.33
CA ARG A 58 4.51 -9.39 -0.29
C ARG A 58 4.81 -8.19 0.62
N LEU A 59 6.05 -7.71 0.69
CA LEU A 59 6.43 -6.51 1.44
C LEU A 59 6.00 -5.19 0.77
N ILE A 60 5.67 -5.23 -0.52
CA ILE A 60 5.20 -4.07 -1.28
C ILE A 60 3.77 -4.28 -1.74
N THR A 61 3.40 -5.50 -2.18
CA THR A 61 2.06 -5.79 -2.69
C THR A 61 0.98 -5.65 -1.63
N TRP A 62 1.33 -5.81 -0.36
CA TRP A 62 0.37 -5.63 0.73
C TRP A 62 -0.18 -4.21 0.85
N ILE A 63 0.48 -3.22 0.24
CA ILE A 63 -0.02 -1.84 0.15
C ILE A 63 -1.32 -1.78 -0.67
N PHE A 64 -1.50 -2.72 -1.60
CA PHE A 64 -2.67 -2.81 -2.47
C PHE A 64 -3.72 -3.80 -1.95
N SER A 65 -3.31 -4.81 -1.18
CA SER A 65 -4.25 -5.74 -0.55
C SER A 65 -4.72 -5.15 0.78
N MET A 66 -6.00 -4.89 0.90
CA MET A 66 -6.61 -4.36 2.12
C MET A 66 -6.24 -5.26 3.32
N PRO A 67 -5.61 -4.73 4.39
CA PRO A 67 -5.48 -5.48 5.62
C PRO A 67 -6.89 -5.60 6.21
N PHE A 68 -7.35 -6.84 6.35
CA PHE A 68 -8.43 -7.16 7.28
C PHE A 68 -7.84 -7.37 8.66
#